data_AF-B6QME4-F1
#
_entry.id   AF-B6QME4-F1
#
_cell.length_a   1.000
_cell.length_b   1.000
_cell.length_c   1.000
_cell.angle_alpha   90.00
_cell.angle_beta   90.00
_cell.angle_gamma   90.00
#
_symmetry.space_group_name_H-M   'P 1'
#
loop_
_entity.id
_entity.type
_entity.pdbx_description
1 polymer ?
#
loop_
_entity_poly.entity_id
_entity_poly.type
_entity_poly.pdbx_seq_one_letter_code
_entity_poly.pdbx_strand_id
1 'polypeptide(L)'
;MDSEEALDRPFRFLVTGQYIAVHYDGQNFELHTNHHLCGDLFYLSDDEEKIIHNGTYIGHLKSHSDYRDDVFYICRGVQYLSQSGSWTASILDALMFEIHPMNIFDDLSNVNVLTSLSDPVINDHNPISADGVDLYHPNAYFCLYPLTGDCLWTGDAGDFKSELFFGGDIYSNGQTFRLSMNDGKTRIQSGDRFLTVTLRPDTTEYLPEACRQHNAWSKCPKCAHWYSLGFQSVADNCFTLIPRGLPSMFVLYDGAYYHRVSVLKASYATTDRVERIEDASLFQFVSV
;
A
#
# COMPACT_ATOMS: atom_id res chain seq x y z
N MET A 1 16.87 35.63 -10.30
CA MET A 1 17.74 34.73 -9.53
C MET A 1 16.82 33.61 -9.14
N ASP A 2 16.75 32.63 -10.01
CA ASP A 2 15.87 31.48 -9.87
C ASP A 2 16.40 30.67 -8.71
N SER A 3 15.58 30.55 -7.66
CA SER A 3 15.81 29.57 -6.61
C SER A 3 15.70 28.21 -7.28
N GLU A 4 16.81 27.46 -7.33
CA GLU A 4 16.74 26.02 -7.56
C GLU A 4 15.77 25.46 -6.53
N GLU A 5 14.57 25.05 -6.96
CA GLU A 5 13.65 24.26 -6.14
C GLU A 5 14.46 23.07 -5.64
N ALA A 6 14.58 22.92 -4.32
CA ALA A 6 15.33 21.84 -3.71
C ALA A 6 14.55 20.53 -3.96
N LEU A 7 14.92 19.82 -5.03
CA LEU A 7 14.32 18.55 -5.42
C LEU A 7 14.78 17.42 -4.48
N ASP A 8 14.33 17.45 -3.23
CA ASP A 8 14.86 16.58 -2.17
C ASP A 8 14.14 15.22 -2.08
N ARG A 9 13.08 14.99 -2.86
CA ARG A 9 12.21 13.80 -2.73
C ARG A 9 11.80 13.21 -4.09
N PRO A 10 12.62 12.32 -4.67
CA PRO A 10 12.25 11.62 -5.88
C PRO A 10 11.17 10.57 -5.63
N PHE A 11 10.37 10.30 -6.65
CA PHE A 11 9.38 9.24 -6.66
C PHE A 11 9.24 8.59 -8.04
N ARG A 12 8.55 7.45 -8.10
CA ARG A 12 8.11 6.80 -9.33
C ARG A 12 6.60 6.68 -9.36
N PHE A 13 6.03 6.70 -10.55
CA PHE A 13 4.61 6.45 -10.73
C PHE A 13 4.31 4.94 -10.71
N LEU A 14 3.22 4.58 -10.05
CA LEU A 14 2.57 3.27 -10.18
C LEU A 14 1.29 3.47 -10.99
N VAL A 15 1.14 2.74 -12.07
CA VAL A 15 -0.14 2.69 -12.79
C VAL A 15 -1.04 1.71 -12.06
N THR A 16 -2.14 2.21 -11.50
CA THR A 16 -3.04 1.40 -10.67
C THR A 16 -3.50 0.13 -11.40
N GLY A 17 -3.09 -1.03 -10.90
CA GLY A 17 -3.45 -2.35 -11.42
C GLY A 17 -2.67 -2.82 -12.66
N GLN A 18 -1.61 -2.12 -13.08
CA GLN A 18 -0.77 -2.56 -14.21
C GLN A 18 0.73 -2.37 -13.93
N TYR A 19 1.52 -3.40 -14.22
CA TYR A 19 2.99 -3.37 -14.08
C TYR A 19 3.58 -2.53 -15.20
N ILE A 20 3.71 -1.24 -14.93
CA ILE A 20 4.14 -0.28 -15.93
C ILE A 20 5.26 0.60 -15.40
N ALA A 21 6.43 0.50 -16.02
CA ALA A 21 7.47 1.50 -15.93
C ALA A 21 7.02 2.74 -16.68
N VAL A 22 6.93 3.85 -15.96
CA VAL A 22 6.57 5.15 -16.54
C VAL A 22 7.85 5.90 -16.87
N HIS A 23 8.04 6.17 -18.16
CA HIS A 23 9.17 6.96 -18.67
C HIS A 23 8.67 8.27 -19.27
N TYR A 24 9.57 9.24 -19.43
CA TYR A 24 9.31 10.51 -20.08
C TYR A 24 10.38 10.83 -21.12
N ASP A 25 9.99 10.79 -22.41
CA ASP A 25 10.90 10.99 -23.55
C ASP A 25 11.26 12.48 -23.81
N GLY A 26 10.75 13.40 -22.97
CA GLY A 26 10.88 14.84 -23.15
C GLY A 26 9.62 15.51 -23.71
N GLN A 27 8.66 14.73 -24.23
CA GLN A 27 7.40 15.23 -24.77
C GLN A 27 6.18 14.51 -24.20
N ASN A 28 6.24 13.18 -24.06
CA ASN A 28 5.13 12.32 -23.67
C ASN A 28 5.55 11.35 -22.55
N PHE A 29 4.54 10.87 -21.82
CA PHE A 29 4.71 9.74 -20.92
C PHE A 29 4.64 8.44 -21.72
N GLU A 30 5.61 7.57 -21.53
CA GLU A 30 5.65 6.24 -22.11
C GLU A 30 5.37 5.19 -21.04
N LEU A 31 4.43 4.31 -21.34
CA LEU A 31 4.01 3.22 -20.46
C LEU A 31 4.62 1.91 -20.97
N HIS A 32 5.62 1.39 -20.26
CA HIS A 32 6.32 0.15 -20.63
C HIS A 32 5.91 -0.99 -19.71
N THR A 33 5.67 -2.19 -20.25
CA THR A 33 5.23 -3.39 -19.50
C THR A 33 6.34 -4.04 -18.65
N ASN A 34 7.05 -3.23 -17.86
CA ASN A 34 8.21 -3.57 -17.05
C ASN A 34 8.01 -3.10 -15.60
N HIS A 35 8.97 -3.40 -14.72
CA HIS A 35 8.88 -2.98 -13.32
C HIS A 35 8.76 -1.49 -13.20
N HIS A 36 7.78 -1.03 -12.41
CA HIS A 36 7.67 0.39 -12.10
C HIS A 36 8.99 0.97 -11.56
N LEU A 37 9.79 0.18 -10.82
CA LEU A 37 11.13 0.53 -10.31
C LEU A 37 12.16 0.78 -11.43
N CYS A 38 11.92 0.29 -12.64
CA CYS A 38 12.71 0.58 -13.82
C CYS A 38 12.30 1.89 -14.52
N GLY A 39 11.18 2.51 -14.12
CA GLY A 39 10.72 3.79 -14.65
C GLY A 39 11.59 4.97 -14.22
N ASP A 40 11.31 6.12 -14.81
CA ASP A 40 12.03 7.37 -14.54
C ASP A 40 11.70 7.90 -13.14
N LEU A 41 12.62 8.71 -12.59
CA LEU A 41 12.43 9.41 -11.32
C LEU A 41 11.84 10.80 -11.57
N PHE A 42 10.75 11.07 -10.86
CA PHE A 42 10.03 12.33 -10.87
C PHE A 42 10.15 13.02 -9.52
N TYR A 43 9.85 14.32 -9.50
CA TYR A 43 9.86 15.14 -8.30
C TYR A 43 8.61 16.00 -8.26
N LEU A 44 8.22 16.44 -7.07
CA LEU A 44 7.16 17.42 -6.90
C LEU A 44 7.74 18.79 -6.57
N SER A 45 7.03 19.84 -6.97
CA SER A 45 7.25 21.20 -6.45
C SER A 45 6.93 21.29 -4.95
N ASP A 46 7.36 22.38 -4.32
CA ASP A 46 7.14 22.62 -2.88
C ASP A 46 5.65 22.63 -2.46
N ASP A 47 4.74 22.95 -3.38
CA ASP A 47 3.29 22.90 -3.18
C ASP A 47 2.68 21.51 -3.41
N GLU A 48 3.50 20.51 -3.73
CA GLU A 48 3.15 19.11 -4.01
C GLU A 48 2.17 18.92 -5.18
N GLU A 49 1.95 19.95 -6.01
CA GLU A 49 1.01 19.89 -7.13
C GLU A 49 1.69 19.62 -8.47
N LYS A 50 2.90 20.12 -8.71
CA LYS A 50 3.54 20.08 -10.03
C LYS A 50 4.57 18.98 -10.14
N ILE A 51 4.55 18.27 -11.25
CA ILE A 51 5.48 17.19 -11.59
C ILE A 51 6.69 17.79 -12.33
N ILE A 52 7.87 17.48 -11.80
CA ILE A 52 9.16 17.91 -12.30
C ILE A 52 9.95 16.67 -12.74
N HIS A 53 10.52 16.71 -13.93
CA HIS A 53 11.42 15.69 -14.45
C HIS A 53 12.64 16.37 -15.08
N ASN A 54 13.85 15.97 -14.66
CA ASN A 54 15.11 16.58 -15.09
C ASN A 54 15.08 18.13 -15.06
N GLY A 55 14.55 18.71 -13.96
CA GLY A 55 14.45 20.16 -13.76
C GLY A 55 13.40 20.88 -14.61
N THR A 56 12.53 20.16 -15.32
CA THR A 56 11.47 20.73 -16.16
C THR A 56 10.09 20.37 -15.63
N TYR A 57 9.17 21.33 -15.63
CA TYR A 57 7.75 21.10 -15.36
C TYR A 57 7.09 20.35 -16.53
N ILE A 58 6.51 19.19 -16.25
CA ILE A 58 5.92 18.31 -17.28
C ILE A 58 4.41 18.12 -17.14
N GLY A 59 3.83 18.46 -15.99
CA GLY A 59 2.40 18.32 -15.70
C GLY A 59 2.11 18.58 -14.23
N HIS A 60 0.85 18.45 -13.81
CA HIS A 60 0.47 18.56 -12.41
C HIS A 60 -0.38 17.37 -11.99
N LEU A 61 -0.32 17.02 -10.72
CA LEU A 61 -1.16 16.02 -10.09
C LEU A 61 -2.51 16.62 -9.76
N LYS A 62 -3.53 15.79 -9.88
CA LYS A 62 -4.87 16.08 -9.40
C LYS A 62 -5.41 14.90 -8.63
N SER A 63 -5.71 15.09 -7.35
CA SER A 63 -6.21 14.03 -6.48
C SER A 63 -7.55 13.47 -6.97
N HIS A 64 -7.73 12.17 -6.80
CA HIS A 64 -9.00 11.48 -6.96
C HIS A 64 -10.00 11.96 -5.89
N SER A 65 -11.28 12.10 -6.24
CA SER A 65 -12.29 12.62 -5.30
C SER A 65 -12.48 11.72 -4.07
N ASP A 66 -12.46 10.41 -4.31
CA ASP A 66 -12.78 9.40 -3.30
C ASP A 66 -11.54 8.89 -2.55
N TYR A 67 -10.34 9.14 -3.10
CA TYR A 67 -9.04 8.68 -2.59
C TYR A 67 -8.05 9.84 -2.61
N ARG A 68 -8.46 10.92 -1.95
CA ARG A 68 -7.77 12.19 -2.01
C ARG A 68 -6.35 12.02 -1.48
N ASP A 69 -5.39 12.53 -2.24
CA ASP A 69 -3.97 12.57 -1.90
C ASP A 69 -3.28 11.20 -1.85
N ASP A 70 -3.98 10.12 -2.20
CA ASP A 70 -3.42 8.77 -2.37
C ASP A 70 -3.39 8.35 -3.85
N VAL A 71 -4.47 8.64 -4.59
CA VAL A 71 -4.60 8.34 -6.02
C VAL A 71 -4.74 9.64 -6.81
N PHE A 72 -4.02 9.72 -7.92
CA PHE A 72 -3.87 10.93 -8.71
C PHE A 72 -4.16 10.71 -10.19
N TYR A 73 -4.57 11.78 -10.84
CA TYR A 73 -4.53 11.92 -12.29
C TYR A 73 -3.38 12.85 -12.68
N ILE A 74 -2.66 12.51 -13.75
CA ILE A 74 -1.68 13.43 -14.35
C ILE A 74 -2.41 14.34 -15.33
N CYS A 75 -2.28 15.64 -15.11
CA CYS A 75 -2.99 16.67 -15.85
C CYS A 75 -2.05 17.64 -16.57
N ARG A 76 -2.49 18.12 -17.74
CA ARG A 76 -1.88 19.23 -18.47
C ARG A 76 -2.97 20.19 -18.96
N GLY A 77 -3.09 21.33 -18.31
CA GLY A 77 -4.22 22.24 -18.52
C GLY A 77 -5.54 21.55 -18.16
N VAL A 78 -6.43 21.38 -19.14
CA VAL A 78 -7.74 20.71 -18.96
C VAL A 78 -7.74 19.25 -19.41
N GLN A 79 -6.57 18.72 -19.79
CA GLN A 79 -6.42 17.35 -20.28
C GLN A 79 -5.78 16.45 -19.22
N TYR A 80 -6.07 15.17 -19.32
CA TYR A 80 -5.61 14.09 -18.47
C TYR A 80 -4.82 13.08 -19.29
N LEU A 81 -3.85 12.42 -18.69
CA LEU A 81 -3.14 11.31 -19.33
C LEU A 81 -4.05 10.08 -19.35
N SER A 82 -4.23 9.47 -20.52
CA SER A 82 -5.03 8.24 -20.69
C SER A 82 -4.18 6.98 -20.62
N GLN A 83 -4.84 5.82 -20.56
CA GLN A 83 -4.19 4.51 -20.58
C GLN A 83 -3.37 4.24 -21.86
N SER A 84 -3.65 4.93 -22.97
CA SER A 84 -2.87 4.81 -24.21
C SER A 84 -1.65 5.75 -24.24
N GLY A 85 -1.29 6.38 -23.11
CA GLY A 85 -0.23 7.39 -23.02
C GLY A 85 -0.57 8.70 -23.74
N SER A 86 -1.84 8.93 -24.10
CA SER A 86 -2.29 10.10 -24.86
C SER A 86 -3.05 11.09 -23.97
N TRP A 87 -3.09 12.37 -24.35
CA TRP A 87 -3.86 13.37 -23.62
C TRP A 87 -5.34 13.34 -24.00
N THR A 88 -6.23 13.18 -23.04
CA THR A 88 -7.69 13.16 -23.18
C THR A 88 -8.35 14.28 -22.39
N ALA A 89 -9.50 14.79 -22.83
CA ALA A 89 -10.29 15.75 -22.05
C ALA A 89 -11.26 15.09 -21.06
N SER A 90 -11.44 13.77 -21.17
CA SER A 90 -12.37 12.99 -20.36
C SER A 90 -11.66 12.41 -19.13
N ILE A 91 -12.15 12.76 -17.94
CA ILE A 91 -11.64 12.18 -16.69
C ILE A 91 -11.96 10.69 -16.55
N LEU A 92 -12.98 10.19 -17.25
CA LEU A 92 -13.36 8.78 -17.23
C LEU A 92 -12.34 7.89 -17.96
N ASP A 93 -11.62 8.47 -18.92
CA ASP A 93 -10.57 7.79 -19.68
C ASP A 93 -9.18 8.08 -19.11
N ALA A 94 -9.11 8.84 -18.01
CA ALA A 94 -7.87 9.21 -17.35
C ALA A 94 -7.28 8.02 -16.60
N LEU A 95 -5.98 7.85 -16.76
CA LEU A 95 -5.23 6.85 -16.03
C LEU A 95 -5.05 7.32 -14.57
N MET A 96 -5.30 6.38 -13.66
CA MET A 96 -5.12 6.59 -12.23
C MET A 96 -3.71 6.16 -11.85
N PHE A 97 -3.02 7.02 -11.11
CA PHE A 97 -1.66 6.81 -10.66
C PHE A 97 -1.58 6.87 -9.15
N GLU A 98 -0.66 6.10 -8.61
CA GLU A 98 -0.15 6.27 -7.26
C GLU A 98 1.30 6.69 -7.32
N ILE A 99 1.79 7.23 -6.21
CA ILE A 99 3.17 7.71 -6.07
C ILE A 99 3.93 6.77 -5.16
N HIS A 100 4.99 6.18 -5.70
CA HIS A 100 5.95 5.39 -4.96
C HIS A 100 7.19 6.23 -4.65
N PRO A 101 7.33 6.77 -3.43
CA PRO A 101 8.50 7.57 -3.06
C PRO A 101 9.76 6.72 -3.06
N MET A 102 10.87 7.27 -3.57
CA MET A 102 12.16 6.58 -3.53
C MET A 102 12.87 6.87 -2.20
N ASN A 103 13.30 5.83 -1.50
CA ASN A 103 14.06 5.95 -0.26
C ASN A 103 15.58 5.87 -0.53
N ILE A 104 16.37 6.46 0.37
CA ILE A 104 17.85 6.37 0.41
C ILE A 104 18.31 4.91 0.59
N PHE A 105 17.42 4.04 1.07
CA PHE A 105 17.63 2.59 1.21
C PHE A 105 16.99 1.75 0.12
N ASP A 106 16.33 2.35 -0.88
CA ASP A 106 16.03 1.69 -2.17
C ASP A 106 17.33 1.61 -2.96
N ASP A 107 18.33 1.01 -2.34
CA ASP A 107 19.56 0.69 -2.99
C ASP A 107 19.23 -0.41 -4.01
N LEU A 108 19.22 -0.01 -5.28
CA LEU A 108 19.17 -0.90 -6.43
C LEU A 108 20.25 -2.01 -6.33
N SER A 109 21.23 -1.89 -5.42
CA SER A 109 22.23 -2.91 -5.13
C SER A 109 21.67 -4.16 -4.41
N ASN A 110 20.55 -4.06 -3.68
CA ASN A 110 19.90 -5.19 -3.01
C ASN A 110 18.55 -5.57 -3.61
N VAL A 111 18.06 -4.81 -4.58
CA VAL A 111 17.09 -5.34 -5.54
C VAL A 111 17.86 -6.44 -6.27
N ASN A 112 17.73 -7.69 -5.81
CA ASN A 112 17.80 -8.80 -6.72
C ASN A 112 16.75 -8.46 -7.75
N VAL A 113 17.16 -7.79 -8.84
CA VAL A 113 16.39 -7.70 -10.07
C VAL A 113 15.94 -9.13 -10.24
N LEU A 114 14.67 -9.40 -9.94
CA LEU A 114 14.10 -10.70 -10.20
C LEU A 114 14.28 -10.81 -11.70
N THR A 115 15.32 -11.53 -12.08
CA THR A 115 15.70 -11.84 -13.45
C THR A 115 14.42 -12.32 -14.06
N SER A 116 13.76 -11.46 -14.86
CA SER A 116 12.46 -11.75 -15.46
C SER A 116 11.61 -12.58 -14.51
N LEU A 117 10.90 -11.97 -13.52
CA LEU A 117 9.78 -12.67 -12.87
C LEU A 117 9.13 -13.52 -13.95
N SER A 118 9.28 -14.85 -13.87
CA SER A 118 8.78 -15.73 -14.92
C SER A 118 7.33 -15.35 -15.09
N ASP A 119 6.89 -15.12 -16.34
CA ASP A 119 5.59 -14.54 -16.67
C ASP A 119 4.60 -14.96 -15.59
N PRO A 120 4.02 -13.99 -14.86
CA PRO A 120 3.22 -14.31 -13.69
C PRO A 120 2.26 -15.43 -14.09
N VAL A 121 2.03 -16.37 -13.17
CA VAL A 121 0.88 -17.27 -13.35
C VAL A 121 -0.34 -16.39 -13.15
N ILE A 122 -0.72 -15.66 -14.20
CA ILE A 122 -1.85 -14.74 -14.17
C ILE A 122 -3.08 -15.62 -14.10
N ASN A 123 -3.61 -15.75 -12.90
CA ASN A 123 -4.97 -16.15 -12.72
C ASN A 123 -5.79 -14.85 -12.65
N ASP A 124 -6.58 -14.57 -13.68
CA ASP A 124 -7.42 -13.37 -13.77
C ASP A 124 -8.46 -13.26 -12.62
N HIS A 125 -8.60 -14.31 -11.81
CA HIS A 125 -9.42 -14.32 -10.60
C HIS A 125 -8.64 -14.02 -9.31
N ASN A 126 -7.31 -13.97 -9.35
CA ASN A 126 -6.51 -13.62 -8.20
C ASN A 126 -6.50 -12.10 -7.99
N PRO A 127 -6.44 -11.64 -6.74
CA PRO A 127 -6.20 -10.24 -6.44
C PRO A 127 -4.82 -9.82 -6.97
N ILE A 128 -4.72 -8.57 -7.42
CA ILE A 128 -3.48 -7.97 -7.94
C ILE A 128 -2.99 -6.88 -7.01
N SER A 129 -1.68 -6.66 -6.97
CA SER A 129 -1.07 -5.49 -6.34
C SER A 129 -1.40 -4.21 -7.12
N ALA A 130 -1.12 -3.04 -6.53
CA ALA A 130 -1.28 -1.75 -7.18
C ALA A 130 -0.40 -1.61 -8.43
N ASP A 131 0.71 -2.34 -8.50
CA ASP A 131 1.55 -2.47 -9.68
C ASP A 131 1.28 -3.73 -10.51
N GLY A 132 0.10 -4.34 -10.37
CA GLY A 132 -0.41 -5.36 -11.30
C GLY A 132 0.23 -6.75 -11.21
N VAL A 133 0.95 -7.05 -10.13
CA VAL A 133 1.53 -8.38 -9.87
C VAL A 133 0.48 -9.25 -9.14
N ASP A 134 0.37 -10.52 -9.53
CA ASP A 134 -0.45 -11.48 -8.78
C ASP A 134 0.06 -11.55 -7.34
N LEU A 135 -0.83 -11.21 -6.41
CA LEU A 135 -0.54 -11.20 -4.99
C LEU A 135 -0.06 -12.55 -4.44
N TYR A 136 -0.46 -13.66 -5.05
CA TYR A 136 -0.05 -15.03 -4.68
C TYR A 136 1.18 -15.53 -5.43
N HIS A 137 1.86 -14.65 -6.17
CA HIS A 137 3.09 -15.03 -6.86
C HIS A 137 4.14 -15.53 -5.84
N PRO A 138 4.65 -16.78 -5.97
CA PRO A 138 5.39 -17.46 -4.90
C PRO A 138 6.75 -16.82 -4.57
N ASN A 139 7.31 -16.07 -5.52
CA ASN A 139 8.59 -15.37 -5.37
C ASN A 139 8.41 -13.85 -5.24
N ALA A 140 7.17 -13.35 -5.20
CA ALA A 140 6.93 -11.92 -5.05
C ALA A 140 6.81 -11.53 -3.59
N TYR A 141 7.31 -10.35 -3.32
CA TYR A 141 7.30 -9.68 -2.04
C TYR A 141 6.70 -8.30 -2.25
N PHE A 142 6.02 -7.78 -1.23
CA PHE A 142 5.20 -6.60 -1.34
C PHE A 142 5.31 -5.72 -0.11
N CYS A 143 5.31 -4.40 -0.30
CA CYS A 143 5.00 -3.45 0.76
C CYS A 143 3.47 -3.30 0.90
N LEU A 144 2.98 -3.18 2.13
CA LEU A 144 1.56 -2.95 2.45
C LEU A 144 1.33 -1.49 2.81
N TYR A 145 0.42 -0.82 2.11
CA TYR A 145 0.08 0.59 2.34
C TYR A 145 -1.39 0.73 2.75
N PRO A 146 -1.70 1.46 3.83
CA PRO A 146 -3.07 1.84 4.14
C PRO A 146 -3.46 3.11 3.38
N LEU A 147 -4.69 3.12 2.85
CA LEU A 147 -5.32 4.27 2.24
C LEU A 147 -6.35 4.81 3.24
N THR A 148 -6.01 5.93 3.89
CA THR A 148 -6.81 6.51 4.98
C THR A 148 -7.52 7.81 4.58
N GLY A 149 -7.20 8.37 3.40
CA GLY A 149 -7.84 9.57 2.85
C GLY A 149 -7.50 10.89 3.55
N ASP A 150 -6.61 10.86 4.57
CA ASP A 150 -6.29 12.04 5.37
C ASP A 150 -4.90 12.65 5.08
N CYS A 151 -3.99 11.96 4.38
CA CYS A 151 -2.78 12.47 3.70
C CYS A 151 -1.98 11.28 3.11
N LEU A 152 -0.89 11.56 2.36
CA LEU A 152 0.16 10.60 1.98
C LEU A 152 0.76 9.94 3.25
N TRP A 153 0.13 8.87 3.73
CA TRP A 153 0.60 8.09 4.87
C TRP A 153 1.37 6.88 4.35
N THR A 154 2.69 6.99 4.36
CA THR A 154 3.54 5.80 4.31
C THR A 154 3.83 5.35 5.73
N GLY A 155 3.60 4.06 6.00
CA GLY A 155 3.91 3.49 7.29
C GLY A 155 5.07 2.52 7.20
N ASP A 156 6.07 2.72 8.05
CA ASP A 156 6.87 1.60 8.52
C ASP A 156 5.93 0.66 9.26
N ALA A 157 5.70 -0.51 8.66
CA ALA A 157 4.93 -1.60 9.25
C ALA A 157 5.77 -2.31 10.32
N GLY A 158 6.24 -1.56 11.30
CA GLY A 158 7.12 -2.05 12.35
C GLY A 158 6.41 -3.01 13.30
N ASP A 159 7.12 -4.05 13.72
CA ASP A 159 6.70 -4.93 14.79
C ASP A 159 7.14 -4.33 16.15
N PHE A 160 6.20 -3.75 16.91
CA PHE A 160 6.44 -3.40 18.32
C PHE A 160 5.74 -4.40 19.23
N LYS A 161 6.54 -5.19 19.95
CA LYS A 161 6.06 -6.24 20.88
C LYS A 161 5.15 -7.29 20.23
N SER A 162 5.22 -7.54 18.93
CA SER A 162 4.33 -8.42 18.15
C SER A 162 2.99 -7.81 17.75
N GLU A 163 2.79 -6.51 17.89
CA GLU A 163 1.64 -5.75 17.34
C GLU A 163 2.07 -4.97 16.08
N LEU A 164 1.20 -4.94 15.07
CA LEU A 164 1.42 -4.21 13.83
C LEU A 164 1.11 -2.73 14.04
N PHE A 165 2.05 -1.87 13.67
CA PHE A 165 1.89 -0.42 13.66
C PHE A 165 2.19 0.15 12.29
N PHE A 166 1.57 1.28 11.99
CA PHE A 166 1.92 2.06 10.82
C PHE A 166 2.61 3.34 11.30
N GLY A 167 3.90 3.48 10.99
CA GLY A 167 4.60 4.75 11.15
C GLY A 167 3.99 5.85 10.29
N GLY A 168 4.48 7.07 10.44
CA GLY A 168 4.09 8.22 9.64
C GLY A 168 5.29 9.11 9.38
N ASP A 169 6.42 8.50 9.08
CA ASP A 169 7.36 9.25 8.28
C ASP A 169 6.69 9.50 6.93
N ILE A 170 6.80 10.72 6.45
CA ILE A 170 6.05 11.19 5.27
C ILE A 170 6.36 10.33 4.03
N TYR A 171 7.52 9.68 4.01
CA TYR A 171 7.92 8.73 2.98
C TYR A 171 8.98 7.78 3.56
N SER A 172 8.65 6.56 4.02
CA SER A 172 9.66 5.47 4.11
C SER A 172 9.13 4.05 4.38
N ASN A 173 10.04 3.12 4.06
CA ASN A 173 10.04 1.66 3.99
C ASN A 173 9.01 0.91 4.85
N GLY A 174 8.12 0.20 4.17
CA GLY A 174 7.26 -0.79 4.79
C GLY A 174 8.01 -2.08 5.11
N GLN A 175 7.46 -2.84 6.06
CA GLN A 175 7.82 -4.24 6.19
C GLN A 175 7.38 -4.97 4.92
N THR A 176 8.25 -5.81 4.40
CA THR A 176 7.93 -6.62 3.24
C THR A 176 7.10 -7.84 3.62
N PHE A 177 6.04 -8.06 2.87
CA PHE A 177 5.10 -9.16 3.02
C PHE A 177 5.07 -10.05 1.79
N ARG A 178 4.63 -11.29 1.96
CA ARG A 178 4.18 -12.13 0.85
C ARG A 178 2.83 -12.74 1.20
N LEU A 179 2.02 -13.02 0.19
CA LEU A 179 0.76 -13.72 0.39
C LEU A 179 0.94 -15.20 0.10
N SER A 180 0.37 -16.01 0.97
CA SER A 180 0.29 -17.46 0.78
C SER A 180 -1.13 -17.92 1.03
N MET A 181 -1.51 -19.01 0.37
CA MET A 181 -2.80 -19.66 0.62
C MET A 181 -2.61 -20.83 1.58
N ASN A 182 -3.50 -20.92 2.57
CA ASN A 182 -3.73 -22.18 3.29
C ASN A 182 -5.22 -22.32 3.62
N ASP A 183 -5.78 -23.50 3.34
CA ASP A 183 -7.19 -23.82 3.57
C ASP A 183 -8.16 -22.76 3.03
N GLY A 184 -7.83 -22.17 1.87
CA GLY A 184 -8.65 -21.13 1.23
C GLY A 184 -8.57 -19.74 1.87
N LYS A 185 -7.70 -19.52 2.86
CA LYS A 185 -7.52 -18.21 3.51
C LYS A 185 -6.18 -17.56 3.13
N THR A 186 -6.18 -16.24 3.04
CA THR A 186 -4.99 -15.44 2.74
C THR A 186 -4.12 -15.30 3.99
N ARG A 187 -2.86 -15.71 3.87
CA ARG A 187 -1.85 -15.51 4.89
C ARG A 187 -0.91 -14.41 4.45
N ILE A 188 -0.92 -13.31 5.17
CA ILE A 188 0.06 -12.24 5.03
C ILE A 188 1.27 -12.64 5.87
N GLN A 189 2.40 -12.93 5.24
CA GLN A 189 3.61 -13.40 5.89
C GLN A 189 4.69 -12.34 5.81
N SER A 190 5.38 -12.06 6.93
CA SER A 190 6.66 -11.34 6.94
C SER A 190 7.73 -12.19 7.61
N GLY A 191 8.82 -12.47 6.91
CA GLY A 191 9.84 -13.42 7.37
C GLY A 191 9.25 -14.80 7.66
N ASP A 192 9.42 -15.29 8.89
CA ASP A 192 8.88 -16.56 9.39
C ASP A 192 7.56 -16.42 10.17
N ARG A 193 6.97 -15.21 10.20
CA ARG A 193 5.76 -14.91 10.97
C ARG A 193 4.61 -14.53 10.06
N PHE A 194 3.40 -14.74 10.56
CA PHE A 194 2.16 -14.43 9.87
C PHE A 194 1.43 -13.32 10.61
N LEU A 195 0.94 -12.33 9.86
CA LEU A 195 0.03 -11.34 10.39
C LEU A 195 -1.26 -12.05 10.78
N THR A 196 -1.69 -11.81 12.00
CA THR A 196 -2.88 -12.41 12.59
C THR A 196 -3.50 -11.50 13.63
N VAL A 197 -4.64 -11.91 14.19
CA VAL A 197 -5.20 -11.24 15.37
C VAL A 197 -4.48 -11.77 16.61
N THR A 198 -3.87 -10.86 17.36
CA THR A 198 -3.21 -11.16 18.63
C THR A 198 -3.90 -10.43 19.77
N LEU A 199 -3.78 -10.96 20.99
CA LEU A 199 -4.08 -10.17 22.18
C LEU A 199 -2.93 -9.20 22.40
N ARG A 200 -3.23 -7.92 22.68
CA ARG A 200 -2.20 -6.91 22.94
C ARG A 200 -1.25 -7.41 24.04
N PRO A 201 0.06 -7.52 23.75
CA PRO A 201 1.04 -8.18 24.63
C PRO A 201 1.02 -7.63 26.06
N ASP A 202 0.94 -6.30 26.17
CA ASP A 202 0.98 -5.57 27.43
C ASP A 202 -0.31 -5.68 28.27
N THR A 203 -1.36 -6.29 27.72
CA THR A 203 -2.67 -6.35 28.38
C THR A 203 -2.96 -7.69 29.04
N THR A 204 -2.21 -8.74 28.67
CA THR A 204 -2.45 -10.13 29.11
C THR A 204 -2.44 -10.28 30.64
N GLU A 205 -1.54 -9.56 31.32
CA GLU A 205 -1.39 -9.62 32.78
C GLU A 205 -2.58 -9.00 33.52
N TYR A 206 -3.21 -7.98 32.91
CA TYR A 206 -4.35 -7.26 33.48
C TYR A 206 -5.70 -7.93 33.18
N LEU A 207 -5.73 -8.97 32.34
CA LEU A 207 -6.94 -9.72 32.07
C LEU A 207 -7.36 -10.56 33.29
N PRO A 208 -8.65 -10.52 33.68
CA PRO A 208 -9.22 -11.50 34.59
C PRO A 208 -8.98 -12.92 34.07
N GLU A 209 -8.79 -13.88 34.97
CA GLU A 209 -8.42 -15.26 34.62
C GLU A 209 -9.40 -15.92 33.63
N ALA A 210 -10.69 -15.67 33.79
CA ALA A 210 -11.71 -16.12 32.84
C ALA A 210 -11.49 -15.58 31.41
N CYS A 211 -10.95 -14.36 31.26
CA CYS A 211 -10.69 -13.75 29.96
C CYS A 211 -9.36 -14.19 29.34
N ARG A 212 -8.43 -14.74 30.12
CA ARG A 212 -7.15 -15.27 29.60
C ARG A 212 -7.33 -16.53 28.76
N GLN A 213 -8.45 -17.23 28.92
CA GLN A 213 -8.82 -18.40 28.11
C GLN A 213 -9.56 -18.01 26.82
N HIS A 214 -9.91 -16.73 26.65
CA HIS A 214 -10.56 -16.27 25.43
C HIS A 214 -9.55 -16.10 24.29
N ASN A 215 -10.03 -16.31 23.06
CA ASN A 215 -9.31 -15.97 21.84
C ASN A 215 -10.13 -14.95 21.02
N ALA A 216 -9.66 -14.63 19.81
CA ALA A 216 -10.30 -13.65 18.95
C ALA A 216 -11.78 -13.96 18.61
N TRP A 217 -12.24 -15.21 18.73
CA TRP A 217 -13.61 -15.67 18.45
C TRP A 217 -14.42 -16.03 19.71
N SER A 218 -13.77 -16.36 20.83
CA SER A 218 -14.43 -16.67 22.10
C SER A 218 -14.42 -15.52 23.12
N LYS A 219 -13.97 -14.33 22.69
CA LYS A 219 -13.90 -13.10 23.50
C LYS A 219 -15.26 -12.69 24.07
N CYS A 220 -15.23 -12.06 25.24
CA CYS A 220 -16.39 -11.42 25.87
C CYS A 220 -16.30 -9.88 25.72
N PRO A 221 -17.38 -9.13 25.99
CA PRO A 221 -17.37 -7.67 25.87
C PRO A 221 -16.24 -6.97 26.67
N LYS A 222 -15.75 -7.59 27.74
CA LYS A 222 -14.67 -7.02 28.57
C LYS A 222 -13.29 -7.07 27.91
N CYS A 223 -12.98 -8.16 27.19
CA CYS A 223 -11.68 -8.31 26.51
C CYS A 223 -11.76 -8.07 25.00
N ALA A 224 -12.95 -7.80 24.45
CA ALA A 224 -13.14 -7.72 23.01
C ALA A 224 -12.26 -6.65 22.32
N HIS A 225 -12.03 -5.54 23.01
CA HIS A 225 -11.24 -4.40 22.55
C HIS A 225 -9.73 -4.56 22.72
N TRP A 226 -9.27 -5.67 23.30
CA TRP A 226 -7.84 -5.86 23.63
C TRP A 226 -7.12 -6.69 22.58
N TYR A 227 -7.85 -7.13 21.55
CA TYR A 227 -7.29 -7.84 20.41
C TYR A 227 -7.00 -6.85 19.28
N SER A 228 -5.81 -6.95 18.71
CA SER A 228 -5.29 -6.10 17.63
C SER A 228 -4.66 -6.96 16.53
N LEU A 229 -4.12 -6.33 15.49
CA LEU A 229 -3.31 -7.00 14.47
C LEU A 229 -1.87 -7.17 14.98
N GLY A 230 -1.26 -8.32 14.72
CA GLY A 230 0.08 -8.63 15.18
C GLY A 230 0.69 -9.87 14.53
N PHE A 231 1.90 -10.24 14.92
CA PHE A 231 2.67 -11.30 14.26
C PHE A 231 2.82 -12.54 15.15
N GLN A 232 2.61 -13.72 14.56
CA GLN A 232 2.83 -15.01 15.23
C GLN A 232 3.50 -16.03 14.29
N SER A 233 4.25 -16.97 14.86
CA SER A 233 4.89 -18.06 14.11
C SER A 233 3.91 -19.10 13.56
N VAL A 234 2.67 -19.11 14.06
CA VAL A 234 1.62 -20.05 13.62
C VAL A 234 0.45 -19.26 13.03
N ALA A 235 -0.06 -19.74 11.91
CA ALA A 235 -1.09 -19.08 11.12
C ALA A 235 -2.48 -19.68 11.34
N ASP A 236 -2.92 -19.74 12.61
CA ASP A 236 -4.21 -20.35 12.96
C ASP A 236 -5.40 -19.45 12.55
N ASN A 237 -5.11 -18.18 12.29
CA ASN A 237 -6.04 -17.06 12.39
C ASN A 237 -5.81 -16.09 11.23
N CYS A 238 -6.01 -16.60 10.01
CA CYS A 238 -5.67 -15.92 8.75
C CYS A 238 -6.75 -14.90 8.35
N PHE A 239 -6.33 -13.85 7.64
CA PHE A 239 -7.24 -12.86 7.08
C PHE A 239 -7.83 -13.31 5.75
N THR A 240 -8.97 -12.73 5.40
CA THR A 240 -9.46 -12.70 4.04
C THR A 240 -9.28 -11.29 3.52
N LEU A 241 -8.65 -11.16 2.35
CA LEU A 241 -8.65 -9.91 1.59
C LEU A 241 -9.99 -9.80 0.89
N ILE A 242 -10.77 -8.77 1.21
CA ILE A 242 -12.06 -8.51 0.55
C ILE A 242 -11.85 -7.34 -0.42
N PRO A 243 -12.00 -7.55 -1.75
CA PRO A 243 -11.87 -6.49 -2.73
C PRO A 243 -12.86 -5.35 -2.45
N ARG A 244 -12.37 -4.11 -2.46
CA ARG A 244 -13.21 -2.91 -2.30
C ARG A 244 -12.51 -1.69 -2.87
N GLY A 245 -13.23 -0.85 -3.59
CA GLY A 245 -12.68 0.36 -4.20
C GLY A 245 -12.08 0.04 -5.57
N LEU A 246 -10.83 0.43 -5.81
CA LEU A 246 -10.11 0.11 -7.04
C LEU A 246 -9.68 -1.38 -7.08
N PRO A 247 -9.36 -1.95 -8.26
CA PRO A 247 -9.05 -3.38 -8.41
C PRO A 247 -7.90 -3.92 -7.54
N SER A 248 -6.96 -3.06 -7.13
CA SER A 248 -5.81 -3.38 -6.28
C SER A 248 -6.02 -3.07 -4.80
N MET A 249 -7.24 -2.69 -4.40
CA MET A 249 -7.57 -2.28 -3.04
C MET A 249 -8.41 -3.32 -2.31
N PHE A 250 -8.06 -3.55 -1.05
CA PHE A 250 -8.66 -4.58 -0.21
C PHE A 250 -8.94 -4.06 1.19
N VAL A 251 -9.94 -4.62 1.84
CA VAL A 251 -10.07 -4.53 3.30
C VAL A 251 -9.59 -5.83 3.94
N LEU A 252 -9.00 -5.73 5.13
CA LEU A 252 -8.62 -6.88 5.94
C LEU A 252 -9.83 -7.35 6.75
N TYR A 253 -10.20 -8.62 6.60
CA TYR A 253 -11.29 -9.27 7.35
C TYR A 253 -10.78 -10.47 8.13
N ASP A 254 -11.03 -10.52 9.44
CA ASP A 254 -10.55 -11.61 10.31
C ASP A 254 -11.55 -12.76 10.51
N GLY A 255 -12.65 -12.77 9.76
CA GLY A 255 -13.75 -13.71 9.93
C GLY A 255 -14.86 -13.22 10.87
N ALA A 256 -14.67 -12.08 11.53
CA ALA A 256 -15.69 -11.46 12.37
C ALA A 256 -15.77 -9.93 12.19
N TYR A 257 -14.62 -9.26 12.06
CA TYR A 257 -14.50 -7.81 11.96
C TYR A 257 -13.62 -7.41 10.78
N TYR A 258 -13.88 -6.22 10.26
CA TYR A 258 -12.95 -5.52 9.39
C TYR A 258 -11.98 -4.69 10.22
N HIS A 259 -10.89 -4.24 9.60
CA HIS A 259 -9.87 -3.44 10.28
C HIS A 259 -9.75 -2.04 9.69
N ARG A 260 -9.65 -1.05 10.57
CA ARG A 260 -9.45 0.36 10.25
C ARG A 260 -8.12 0.81 10.85
N VAL A 261 -7.32 1.52 10.07
CA VAL A 261 -6.16 2.26 10.56
C VAL A 261 -6.65 3.54 11.23
N SER A 262 -6.38 3.64 12.52
CA SER A 262 -6.68 4.80 13.35
C SER A 262 -5.41 5.59 13.57
N VAL A 263 -5.31 6.71 12.85
CA VAL A 263 -4.17 7.62 12.93
C VAL A 263 -4.17 8.35 14.27
N LEU A 264 -3.08 8.20 15.01
CA LEU A 264 -2.79 8.96 16.21
C LEU A 264 -1.86 10.14 15.84
N LYS A 265 -1.89 11.20 16.64
CA LYS A 265 -1.03 12.38 16.41
C LYS A 265 0.46 11.98 16.40
N ALA A 266 1.24 12.65 15.55
CA ALA A 266 2.69 12.50 15.39
C ALA A 266 3.14 11.17 14.78
N SER A 267 2.76 10.94 13.52
CA SER A 267 3.41 9.93 12.68
C SER A 267 3.26 8.49 13.17
N TYR A 268 2.10 8.14 13.72
CA TYR A 268 1.85 6.81 14.27
C TYR A 268 0.38 6.45 14.16
N ALA A 269 0.07 5.24 13.69
CA ALA A 269 -1.27 4.73 13.60
C ALA A 269 -1.35 3.27 14.06
N THR A 270 -2.50 2.93 14.65
CA THR A 270 -2.81 1.57 15.13
C THR A 270 -4.00 1.02 14.36
N THR A 271 -4.22 -0.30 14.39
CA THR A 271 -5.44 -0.89 13.82
C THR A 271 -6.53 -1.08 14.87
N ASP A 272 -7.75 -0.68 14.51
CA ASP A 272 -8.99 -0.92 15.25
C ASP A 272 -9.90 -1.87 14.47
N ARG A 273 -10.72 -2.62 15.20
CA ARG A 273 -11.78 -3.45 14.63
C ARG A 273 -13.05 -2.65 14.42
N VAL A 274 -13.67 -2.84 13.25
CA VAL A 274 -14.95 -2.24 12.87
C VAL A 274 -15.90 -3.30 12.31
N GLU A 275 -17.20 -3.10 12.51
CA GLU A 275 -18.21 -4.09 12.13
C GLU A 275 -18.65 -3.95 10.66
N ARG A 276 -18.62 -2.73 10.15
CA ARG A 276 -19.05 -2.43 8.79
C ARG A 276 -17.86 -2.32 7.86
N ILE A 277 -18.02 -2.88 6.67
CA ILE A 277 -16.98 -2.79 5.64
C ILE A 277 -16.72 -1.33 5.24
N GLU A 278 -17.74 -0.46 5.32
CA GLU A 278 -17.60 0.94 4.95
C GLU A 278 -16.65 1.72 5.85
N ASP A 279 -16.57 1.31 7.12
CA ASP A 279 -15.76 1.94 8.16
C ASP A 279 -14.31 1.41 8.16
N ALA A 280 -14.00 0.40 7.35
CA ALA A 280 -12.69 -0.22 7.25
C ALA A 280 -11.75 0.63 6.39
N SER A 281 -10.46 0.62 6.74
CA SER A 281 -9.42 1.21 5.88
C SER A 281 -9.18 0.31 4.68
N LEU A 282 -8.91 0.95 3.54
CA LEU A 282 -8.44 0.24 2.36
C LEU A 282 -6.94 0.02 2.50
N PHE A 283 -6.48 -1.10 1.97
CA PHE A 283 -5.09 -1.49 1.93
C PHE A 283 -4.73 -1.88 0.51
N GLN A 284 -3.48 -1.62 0.15
CA GLN A 284 -2.91 -2.03 -1.12
C GLN A 284 -1.52 -2.62 -0.91
N PHE A 285 -1.15 -3.50 -1.84
CA PHE A 285 0.18 -4.07 -1.90
C PHE A 285 0.92 -3.49 -3.11
N VAL A 286 2.22 -3.24 -3.00
CA VAL A 286 3.09 -2.83 -4.10
C VAL A 286 4.29 -3.75 -4.11
N SER A 287 4.65 -4.33 -5.25
CA SER A 287 5.79 -5.27 -5.29
C SER A 287 7.13 -4.57 -5.01
N VAL A 288 8.05 -5.29 -4.38
CA VAL A 288 9.43 -4.85 -4.08
C VAL A 288 10.48 -5.75 -4.71
#